data_AF-A0AAJ5W3E9-F1
#
_entry.id   AF-A0AAJ5W3E9-F1
#
_cell.length_a   1.000
_cell.length_b   1.000
_cell.length_c   1.000
_cell.angle_alpha   90.00
_cell.angle_beta   90.00
_cell.angle_gamma   90.00
#
_symmetry.space_group_name_H-M   'P 1'
#
loop_
_entity.id
_entity.type
_entity.pdbx_description
1 polymer ?
#
loop_
_entity_poly.entity_id
_entity_poly.type
_entity_poly.pdbx_seq_one_letter_code
_entity_poly.pdbx_strand_id
1 'polypeptide(L)'
;MDRKKKKQLANKSAANVELQRRALKDRFLDRVKKVVLQIGNEALLEKFPAIYFEKLYECRYTVLKAKAAPGSDIPRNRVIQFNKLLQQLMDGIEVIFPNGNKIPISWYLSEGMTLADCISGIETYDDPKLEEIKASFAFCSHDGKFHHHLQETLIDLVTDTCTLLSDYNDHIYRADLSMTSYFAKLSSQNDIIIYTFKPKKEMIETKKGTRSAIRLGWPSSEFEWKYFNVKPSLLGFKTQGLDIPLEIYIGTHTLERLQKRINITPGLMHQILLLTFLEPRIPHRWDGDKTYVDFMVSDQKVGYLVVKLHGSKMMIHTFLFLTNNDTLEGEKLGRLLNIVKEDKKYLEIDSLPAFNSYHIDKNEELSKLFKDAGCGSLLKLGHLEEFTANQIADKDPESILHYLADAPYFSKEVSINDRDLSI
;
A
#
# COMPACT_ATOMS: atom_id res chain seq x y z
N MET A 1 25.40 -45.05 15.50
CA MET A 1 24.19 -44.37 16.04
C MET A 1 23.10 -45.42 16.22
N ASP A 2 22.66 -45.62 17.46
CA ASP A 2 21.91 -46.79 17.92
C ASP A 2 20.45 -46.83 17.42
N ARG A 3 20.01 -47.97 16.85
CA ARG A 3 18.68 -48.16 16.24
C ARG A 3 17.53 -47.83 17.21
N LYS A 4 17.71 -48.05 18.51
CA LYS A 4 16.73 -47.73 19.55
C LYS A 4 16.52 -46.22 19.74
N LYS A 5 17.58 -45.41 19.70
CA LYS A 5 17.48 -43.93 19.80
C LYS A 5 16.77 -43.32 18.57
N LYS A 6 17.01 -43.87 17.38
CA LYS A 6 16.34 -43.42 16.14
C LYS A 6 14.83 -43.72 16.15
N LYS A 7 14.41 -44.88 16.68
CA LYS A 7 12.99 -45.26 16.83
C LYS A 7 12.26 -44.43 17.90
N GLN A 8 12.91 -44.10 19.02
CA GLN A 8 12.33 -43.21 20.04
C GLN A 8 12.18 -41.76 19.56
N LEU A 9 13.14 -41.23 18.80
CA LEU A 9 13.05 -39.90 18.20
C LEU A 9 11.93 -39.84 17.14
N ALA A 10 11.78 -40.87 16.31
CA ALA A 10 10.70 -40.98 15.34
C ALA A 10 9.32 -41.07 16.02
N ASN A 11 9.18 -41.86 17.08
CA ASN A 11 7.92 -41.98 17.83
C ASN A 11 7.54 -40.68 18.55
N LYS A 12 8.52 -39.96 19.15
CA LYS A 12 8.28 -38.62 19.74
C LYS A 12 7.89 -37.60 18.67
N SER A 13 8.50 -37.67 17.48
CA SER A 13 8.12 -36.84 16.34
C SER A 13 6.70 -37.14 15.84
N ALA A 14 6.31 -38.41 15.76
CA ALA A 14 4.97 -38.83 15.32
C ALA A 14 3.87 -38.43 16.31
N ALA A 15 4.09 -38.65 17.61
CA ALA A 15 3.16 -38.23 18.65
C ALA A 15 2.97 -36.70 18.67
N ASN A 16 4.03 -35.93 18.40
CA ASN A 16 3.96 -34.47 18.31
C ASN A 16 3.16 -34.01 17.08
N VAL A 17 3.34 -34.67 15.92
CA VAL A 17 2.56 -34.39 14.70
C VAL A 17 1.07 -34.70 14.91
N GLU A 18 0.75 -35.79 15.62
CA GLU A 18 -0.63 -36.18 15.90
C GLU A 18 -1.31 -35.22 16.89
N LEU A 19 -0.60 -34.78 17.94
CA LEU A 19 -1.04 -33.72 18.84
C LEU A 19 -1.32 -32.41 18.09
N GLN A 20 -0.41 -31.99 17.19
CA GLN A 20 -0.61 -30.80 16.36
C GLN A 20 -1.82 -30.94 15.43
N ARG A 21 -2.01 -32.12 14.81
CA ARG A 21 -3.16 -32.38 13.95
C ARG A 21 -4.47 -32.30 14.73
N ARG A 22 -4.51 -32.86 15.94
CA ARG A 22 -5.68 -32.80 16.82
C ARG A 22 -5.99 -31.35 17.22
N ALA A 23 -4.98 -30.60 17.67
CA ALA A 23 -5.16 -29.19 18.02
C ALA A 23 -5.65 -28.33 16.84
N LEU A 24 -5.15 -28.59 15.63
CA LEU A 24 -5.63 -27.94 14.41
C LEU A 24 -7.09 -28.30 14.09
N LYS A 25 -7.47 -29.57 14.26
CA LYS A 25 -8.86 -30.03 14.08
C LYS A 25 -9.78 -29.36 15.09
N ASP A 26 -9.43 -29.37 16.36
CA ASP A 26 -10.26 -28.79 17.42
C ASP A 26 -10.44 -27.28 17.19
N ARG A 27 -9.37 -26.56 16.82
CA ARG A 27 -9.44 -25.13 16.49
C ARG A 27 -10.32 -24.84 15.27
N PHE A 28 -10.20 -25.63 14.21
CA PHE A 28 -11.04 -25.48 13.01
C PHE A 28 -12.52 -25.68 13.36
N LEU A 29 -12.84 -26.76 14.07
CA LEU A 29 -14.22 -27.07 14.45
C LEU A 29 -14.83 -26.04 15.40
N ASP A 30 -14.05 -25.55 16.37
CA ASP A 30 -14.48 -24.45 17.25
C ASP A 30 -14.88 -23.20 16.45
N ARG A 31 -14.06 -22.82 15.46
CA ARG A 31 -14.34 -21.67 14.59
C ARG A 31 -15.54 -21.90 13.68
N VAL A 32 -15.67 -23.06 13.06
CA VAL A 32 -16.85 -23.40 12.26
C VAL A 32 -18.12 -23.25 13.09
N LYS A 33 -18.14 -23.79 14.31
CA LYS A 33 -19.30 -23.66 15.21
C LYS A 33 -19.59 -22.19 15.52
N LYS A 34 -18.57 -21.38 15.77
CA LYS A 34 -18.72 -19.93 15.94
C LYS A 34 -19.31 -19.27 14.70
N VAL A 35 -18.88 -19.62 13.49
CA VAL A 35 -19.47 -19.10 12.24
C VAL A 35 -20.96 -19.46 12.16
N VAL A 36 -21.34 -20.71 12.41
CA VAL A 36 -22.75 -21.14 12.43
C VAL A 36 -23.56 -20.33 13.44
N LEU A 37 -23.05 -20.17 14.67
CA LEU A 37 -23.69 -19.36 15.71
C LEU A 37 -23.89 -17.90 15.28
N GLN A 38 -22.90 -17.32 14.59
CA GLN A 38 -23.02 -15.96 14.07
C GLN A 38 -24.02 -15.84 12.91
N ILE A 39 -24.31 -16.91 12.16
CA ILE A 39 -25.27 -16.88 11.05
C ILE A 39 -26.70 -17.10 11.53
N GLY A 40 -26.94 -18.10 12.38
CA GLY A 40 -28.29 -18.50 12.74
C GLY A 40 -28.48 -18.97 14.17
N ASN A 41 -27.60 -18.55 15.08
CA ASN A 41 -27.64 -18.84 16.53
C ASN A 41 -27.54 -20.33 16.90
N GLU A 42 -27.79 -20.65 18.17
CA GLU A 42 -27.69 -22.00 18.73
C GLU A 42 -28.71 -22.97 18.13
N ALA A 43 -29.90 -22.50 17.79
CA ALA A 43 -30.94 -23.31 17.15
C ALA A 43 -30.52 -23.83 15.78
N LEU A 44 -29.76 -23.05 15.00
CA LEU A 44 -29.19 -23.52 13.74
C LEU A 44 -28.07 -24.54 13.98
N LEU A 45 -27.24 -24.33 14.99
CA LEU A 45 -26.13 -25.25 15.31
C LEU A 45 -26.63 -26.65 15.69
N GLU A 46 -27.71 -26.74 16.46
CA GLU A 46 -28.32 -28.02 16.86
C GLU A 46 -28.87 -28.83 15.68
N LYS A 47 -29.10 -28.21 14.53
CA LYS A 47 -29.60 -28.88 13.32
C LYS A 47 -28.51 -29.65 12.57
N PHE A 48 -27.23 -29.37 12.84
CA PHE A 48 -26.12 -30.05 12.19
C PHE A 48 -25.86 -31.44 12.82
N PRO A 49 -25.87 -32.53 12.01
CA PRO A 49 -25.46 -33.84 12.49
C PRO A 49 -23.99 -33.85 12.94
N ALA A 50 -23.65 -34.58 14.00
CA ALA A 50 -22.27 -34.66 14.49
C ALA A 50 -21.28 -35.11 13.40
N ILE A 51 -21.69 -36.07 12.56
CA ILE A 51 -20.89 -36.57 11.43
C ILE A 51 -20.57 -35.50 10.38
N TYR A 52 -21.42 -34.46 10.28
CA TYR A 52 -21.19 -33.35 9.35
C TYR A 52 -19.89 -32.61 9.68
N PHE A 53 -19.68 -32.29 10.96
CA PHE A 53 -18.48 -31.60 11.42
C PHE A 53 -17.22 -32.46 11.24
N GLU A 54 -17.32 -33.78 11.40
CA GLU A 54 -16.20 -34.67 11.15
C GLU A 54 -15.77 -34.65 9.69
N LYS A 55 -16.75 -34.70 8.77
CA LYS A 55 -16.51 -34.62 7.33
C LYS A 55 -16.02 -33.25 6.87
N LEU A 56 -16.50 -32.17 7.50
CA LEU A 56 -16.10 -30.82 7.16
C LEU A 56 -14.58 -30.60 7.33
N TYR A 57 -13.96 -31.23 8.33
CA TYR A 57 -12.51 -31.14 8.50
C TYR A 57 -11.73 -31.87 7.38
N GLU A 58 -12.29 -32.92 6.79
CA GLU A 58 -11.65 -33.68 5.70
C GLU A 58 -11.60 -32.88 4.39
N CYS A 59 -12.63 -32.07 4.11
CA CYS A 59 -12.73 -31.22 2.92
C CYS A 59 -12.32 -29.76 3.16
N ARG A 60 -11.76 -29.44 4.33
CA ARG A 60 -11.44 -28.05 4.68
C ARG A 60 -10.46 -27.40 3.71
N TYR A 61 -10.71 -26.13 3.42
CA TYR A 61 -9.70 -25.28 2.80
C TYR A 61 -8.54 -25.06 3.76
N THR A 62 -7.32 -25.08 3.22
CA THR A 62 -6.16 -24.64 3.98
C THR A 62 -6.26 -23.14 4.24
N VAL A 63 -5.57 -22.67 5.28
CA VAL A 63 -5.42 -21.23 5.52
C VAL A 63 -4.84 -20.59 4.26
N LEU A 64 -5.45 -19.48 3.83
CA LEU A 64 -5.00 -18.69 2.68
C LEU A 64 -3.54 -18.29 2.87
N LYS A 65 -2.69 -18.66 1.91
CA LYS A 65 -1.25 -18.37 1.96
C LYS A 65 -0.73 -17.99 0.60
N ALA A 66 0.25 -17.10 0.60
CA ALA A 66 0.96 -16.76 -0.60
C ALA A 66 2.20 -17.65 -0.80
N LYS A 67 2.44 -18.02 -2.06
CA LYS A 67 3.57 -18.82 -2.53
C LYS A 67 4.24 -18.11 -3.70
N ALA A 68 5.54 -18.33 -3.85
CA ALA A 68 6.26 -17.86 -5.02
C ALA A 68 5.83 -18.63 -6.27
N ALA A 69 5.70 -17.94 -7.40
CA ALA A 69 5.40 -18.58 -8.68
C ALA A 69 6.48 -19.63 -9.05
N PRO A 70 6.10 -20.72 -9.73
CA PRO A 70 7.07 -21.70 -10.21
C PRO A 70 8.18 -21.05 -11.04
N GLY A 71 9.43 -21.34 -10.73
CA GLY A 71 10.59 -20.79 -11.44
C GLY A 71 10.93 -19.33 -11.10
N SER A 72 10.18 -18.68 -10.21
CA SER A 72 10.51 -17.32 -9.76
C SER A 72 11.72 -17.30 -8.82
N ASP A 73 12.44 -16.18 -8.82
CA ASP A 73 13.61 -15.92 -7.99
C ASP A 73 13.27 -15.30 -6.62
N ILE A 74 11.99 -15.36 -6.22
CA ILE A 74 11.50 -14.71 -5.01
C ILE A 74 12.12 -15.37 -3.77
N PRO A 75 12.89 -14.61 -2.97
CA PRO A 75 13.49 -15.13 -1.76
C PRO A 75 12.43 -15.56 -0.72
N ARG A 76 12.68 -16.66 0.01
CA ARG A 76 11.74 -17.19 1.02
C ARG A 76 11.35 -16.16 2.09
N ASN A 77 12.27 -15.30 2.51
CA ASN A 77 11.99 -14.22 3.46
C ASN A 77 10.99 -13.20 2.91
N ARG A 78 10.99 -12.92 1.60
CA ARG A 78 10.00 -12.06 0.94
C ARG A 78 8.61 -12.70 0.95
N VAL A 79 8.51 -14.01 0.70
CA VAL A 79 7.23 -14.73 0.82
C VAL A 79 6.69 -14.71 2.27
N ILE A 80 7.58 -14.84 3.27
CA ILE A 80 7.20 -14.71 4.69
C ILE A 80 6.71 -13.30 5.00
N GLN A 81 7.43 -12.28 4.50
CA GLN A 81 7.04 -10.88 4.66
C GLN A 81 5.66 -10.61 4.04
N PHE A 82 5.40 -11.12 2.84
CA PHE A 82 4.11 -11.05 2.16
C PHE A 82 2.99 -11.64 3.02
N ASN A 83 3.14 -12.89 3.46
CA ASN A 83 2.12 -13.55 4.29
C ASN A 83 1.89 -12.82 5.61
N LYS A 84 2.94 -12.27 6.23
CA LYS A 84 2.82 -11.48 7.46
C LYS A 84 2.01 -10.21 7.23
N LEU A 85 2.33 -9.45 6.18
CA LEU A 85 1.63 -8.22 5.85
C LEU A 85 0.16 -8.49 5.45
N LEU A 86 -0.08 -9.50 4.61
CA LEU A 86 -1.44 -9.90 4.24
C LEU A 86 -2.27 -10.27 5.47
N GLN A 87 -1.69 -11.02 6.42
CA GLN A 87 -2.38 -11.35 7.67
C GLN A 87 -2.70 -10.10 8.50
N GLN A 88 -1.76 -9.15 8.61
CA GLN A 88 -1.99 -7.89 9.33
C GLN A 88 -3.14 -7.08 8.71
N LEU A 89 -3.21 -7.01 7.38
CA LEU A 89 -4.31 -6.33 6.69
C LEU A 89 -5.65 -7.07 6.88
N MET A 90 -5.65 -8.40 6.81
CA MET A 90 -6.85 -9.21 7.08
C MET A 90 -7.35 -9.08 8.52
N ASP A 91 -6.46 -8.90 9.51
CA ASP A 91 -6.86 -8.77 10.92
C ASP A 91 -7.70 -7.51 11.17
N GLY A 92 -7.59 -6.48 10.31
CA GLY A 92 -8.39 -5.26 10.36
C GLY A 92 -9.76 -5.34 9.68
N ILE A 93 -10.12 -6.48 9.07
CA ILE A 93 -11.33 -6.62 8.25
C ILE A 93 -12.29 -7.65 8.83
N GLU A 94 -13.53 -7.21 9.03
CA GLU A 94 -14.66 -8.02 9.46
C GLU A 94 -15.63 -8.28 8.30
N VAL A 95 -16.10 -9.51 8.19
CA VAL A 95 -17.19 -9.91 7.29
C VAL A 95 -18.49 -9.74 8.04
N ILE A 96 -19.41 -8.94 7.47
CA ILE A 96 -20.73 -8.66 8.04
C ILE A 96 -21.76 -9.55 7.37
N PHE A 97 -22.40 -10.42 8.14
CA PHE A 97 -23.49 -11.28 7.67
C PHE A 97 -24.81 -10.50 7.50
N PRO A 98 -25.81 -11.03 6.76
CA PRO A 98 -27.08 -10.34 6.55
C PRO A 98 -27.84 -9.98 7.83
N ASN A 99 -27.61 -10.72 8.91
CA ASN A 99 -28.18 -10.46 10.22
C ASN A 99 -27.42 -9.40 11.05
N GLY A 100 -26.37 -8.78 10.49
CA GLY A 100 -25.52 -7.78 11.14
C GLY A 100 -24.38 -8.33 12.00
N ASN A 101 -24.35 -9.65 12.24
CA ASN A 101 -23.26 -10.29 12.98
C ASN A 101 -21.97 -10.32 12.16
N LYS A 102 -20.84 -10.45 12.85
CA LYS A 102 -19.52 -10.28 12.24
C LYS A 102 -18.55 -11.38 12.60
N ILE A 103 -17.64 -11.67 11.69
CA ILE A 103 -16.46 -12.51 11.92
C ILE A 103 -15.22 -11.95 11.23
N PRO A 104 -14.00 -12.28 11.66
CA PRO A 104 -12.79 -11.92 10.93
C PRO A 104 -12.77 -12.51 9.51
N ILE A 105 -12.32 -11.76 8.50
CA ILE A 105 -12.24 -12.24 7.12
C ILE A 105 -11.34 -13.48 6.97
N SER A 106 -10.27 -13.56 7.78
CA SER A 106 -9.38 -14.72 7.80
C SER A 106 -10.09 -16.02 8.20
N TRP A 107 -11.14 -15.92 9.03
CA TRP A 107 -11.96 -17.07 9.40
C TRP A 107 -12.94 -17.41 8.27
N TYR A 108 -13.52 -16.39 7.65
CA TYR A 108 -14.41 -16.63 6.52
C TYR A 108 -13.67 -17.31 5.36
N LEU A 109 -12.50 -16.81 4.95
CA LEU A 109 -11.71 -17.33 3.82
C LEU A 109 -11.16 -18.75 4.00
N SER A 110 -11.39 -19.38 5.15
CA SER A 110 -11.06 -20.79 5.37
C SER A 110 -12.26 -21.56 5.92
N GLU A 111 -12.67 -21.31 7.17
CA GLU A 111 -13.78 -22.02 7.81
C GLU A 111 -15.15 -21.65 7.23
N GLY A 112 -15.41 -20.35 7.00
CA GLY A 112 -16.69 -19.87 6.45
C GLY A 112 -16.96 -20.37 5.02
N MET A 113 -15.94 -20.33 4.16
CA MET A 113 -16.01 -20.83 2.79
C MET A 113 -16.16 -22.35 2.74
N THR A 114 -15.38 -23.09 3.55
CA THR A 114 -15.54 -24.55 3.62
C THR A 114 -16.99 -24.90 3.97
N LEU A 115 -17.55 -24.20 4.96
CA LEU A 115 -18.92 -24.40 5.40
C LEU A 115 -19.94 -24.05 4.31
N ALA A 116 -19.82 -22.88 3.68
CA ALA A 116 -20.72 -22.43 2.62
C ALA A 116 -20.73 -23.39 1.42
N ASP A 117 -19.55 -23.80 0.93
CA ASP A 117 -19.44 -24.68 -0.23
C ASP A 117 -19.99 -26.07 0.07
N CYS A 118 -19.70 -26.62 1.26
CA CYS A 118 -20.26 -27.91 1.66
C CYS A 118 -21.79 -27.85 1.78
N ILE A 119 -22.35 -26.79 2.37
CA ILE A 119 -23.80 -26.63 2.50
C ILE A 119 -24.47 -26.46 1.13
N SER A 120 -23.84 -25.72 0.21
CA SER A 120 -24.36 -25.54 -1.14
C SER A 120 -24.53 -26.87 -1.88
N GLY A 121 -23.65 -27.85 -1.60
CA GLY A 121 -23.65 -29.18 -2.18
C GLY A 121 -24.53 -30.22 -1.46
N ILE A 122 -25.19 -29.86 -0.35
CA ILE A 122 -26.09 -30.80 0.35
C ILE A 122 -27.34 -31.05 -0.50
N GLU A 123 -27.60 -32.33 -0.75
CA GLU A 123 -28.88 -32.84 -1.22
C GLU A 123 -29.81 -32.99 -0.02
N THR A 124 -30.98 -32.36 -0.10
CA THR A 124 -31.89 -32.21 1.04
C THR A 124 -32.89 -33.36 1.17
N TYR A 125 -33.23 -34.06 0.07
CA TYR A 125 -34.16 -35.21 0.05
C TYR A 125 -35.42 -35.01 0.90
N ASP A 126 -36.02 -33.83 0.84
CA ASP A 126 -37.19 -33.41 1.63
C ASP A 126 -36.98 -33.41 3.17
N ASP A 127 -35.75 -33.44 3.68
CA ASP A 127 -35.43 -33.22 5.10
C ASP A 127 -35.58 -31.73 5.44
N PRO A 128 -36.60 -31.34 6.25
CA PRO A 128 -36.84 -29.94 6.58
C PRO A 128 -35.67 -29.28 7.31
N LYS A 129 -34.86 -30.05 8.05
CA LYS A 129 -33.70 -29.52 8.76
C LYS A 129 -32.60 -29.11 7.80
N LEU A 130 -32.35 -29.93 6.77
CA LEU A 130 -31.33 -29.64 5.76
C LEU A 130 -31.74 -28.48 4.86
N GLU A 131 -33.04 -28.39 4.52
CA GLU A 131 -33.58 -27.23 3.81
C GLU A 131 -33.38 -25.92 4.59
N GLU A 132 -33.65 -25.93 5.89
CA GLU A 132 -33.46 -24.74 6.71
C GLU A 132 -31.98 -24.34 6.86
N ILE A 133 -31.08 -25.33 6.99
CA ILE A 133 -29.64 -25.08 6.94
C ILE A 133 -29.28 -24.43 5.61
N LYS A 134 -29.71 -25.02 4.48
CA LYS A 134 -29.38 -24.50 3.15
C LYS A 134 -29.93 -23.09 2.94
N ALA A 135 -31.15 -22.82 3.37
CA ALA A 135 -31.77 -21.49 3.32
C ALA A 135 -30.97 -20.46 4.13
N SER A 136 -30.49 -20.83 5.32
CA SER A 136 -29.70 -19.95 6.19
C SER A 136 -28.36 -19.52 5.58
N PHE A 137 -27.83 -20.30 4.64
CA PHE A 137 -26.57 -20.03 3.93
C PHE A 137 -26.76 -19.57 2.48
N ALA A 138 -28.00 -19.39 2.01
CA ALA A 138 -28.28 -19.04 0.61
C ALA A 138 -27.60 -17.72 0.17
N PHE A 139 -27.37 -16.80 1.11
CA PHE A 139 -26.66 -15.55 0.84
C PHE A 139 -25.19 -15.75 0.43
N CYS A 140 -24.57 -16.89 0.77
CA CYS A 140 -23.20 -17.24 0.41
C CYS A 140 -23.06 -17.79 -1.03
N SER A 141 -24.14 -17.83 -1.82
CA SER A 141 -24.08 -18.28 -3.22
C SER A 141 -23.00 -17.54 -4.01
N HIS A 142 -22.26 -18.25 -4.87
CA HIS A 142 -21.21 -17.68 -5.71
C HIS A 142 -21.71 -16.54 -6.60
N ASP A 143 -22.97 -16.60 -7.04
CA ASP A 143 -23.59 -15.56 -7.87
C ASP A 143 -24.16 -14.40 -7.04
N GLY A 144 -24.05 -14.48 -5.71
CA GLY A 144 -24.60 -13.51 -4.78
C GLY A 144 -23.73 -12.27 -4.60
N LYS A 145 -24.35 -11.14 -4.25
CA LYS A 145 -23.67 -9.88 -3.93
C LYS A 145 -22.65 -10.02 -2.80
N PHE A 146 -22.99 -10.83 -1.79
CA PHE A 146 -22.10 -11.10 -0.67
C PHE A 146 -20.79 -11.77 -1.12
N HIS A 147 -20.88 -12.71 -2.08
CA HIS A 147 -19.70 -13.37 -2.64
C HIS A 147 -18.85 -12.38 -3.45
N HIS A 148 -19.48 -11.62 -4.36
CA HIS A 148 -18.77 -10.63 -5.17
C HIS A 148 -18.02 -9.59 -4.32
N HIS A 149 -18.66 -9.08 -3.26
CA HIS A 149 -18.04 -8.12 -2.36
C HIS A 149 -16.78 -8.68 -1.67
N LEU A 150 -16.83 -9.94 -1.22
CA LEU A 150 -15.69 -10.59 -0.59
C LEU A 150 -14.58 -10.91 -1.60
N GLN A 151 -14.94 -11.21 -2.86
CA GLN A 151 -13.98 -11.36 -3.95
C GLN A 151 -13.20 -10.06 -4.18
N GLU A 152 -13.90 -8.94 -4.30
CA GLU A 152 -13.31 -7.60 -4.43
C GLU A 152 -12.42 -7.28 -3.24
N THR A 153 -12.90 -7.54 -2.03
CA THR A 153 -12.11 -7.33 -0.79
C THR A 153 -10.81 -8.15 -0.80
N LEU A 154 -10.84 -9.41 -1.26
CA LEU A 154 -9.63 -10.24 -1.38
C LEU A 154 -8.68 -9.72 -2.46
N ILE A 155 -9.21 -9.27 -3.61
CA ILE A 155 -8.41 -8.63 -4.68
C ILE A 155 -7.69 -7.39 -4.14
N ASP A 156 -8.41 -6.54 -3.41
CA ASP A 156 -7.87 -5.31 -2.84
C ASP A 156 -6.78 -5.61 -1.80
N LEU A 157 -7.05 -6.51 -0.84
CA LEU A 157 -6.07 -6.95 0.16
C LEU A 157 -4.76 -7.44 -0.46
N VAL A 158 -4.87 -8.27 -1.49
CA VAL A 158 -3.70 -8.86 -2.16
C VAL A 158 -2.99 -7.82 -3.03
N THR A 159 -3.74 -6.94 -3.69
CA THR A 159 -3.19 -5.82 -4.46
C THR A 159 -2.43 -4.84 -3.55
N ASP A 160 -3.00 -4.48 -2.41
CA ASP A 160 -2.36 -3.61 -1.42
C ASP A 160 -1.11 -4.25 -0.84
N THR A 161 -1.15 -5.54 -0.52
CA THR A 161 0.04 -6.29 -0.08
C THR A 161 1.14 -6.26 -1.15
N CYS A 162 0.80 -6.48 -2.42
CA CYS A 162 1.75 -6.40 -3.52
C CYS A 162 2.34 -4.99 -3.64
N THR A 163 1.49 -3.95 -3.61
CA THR A 163 1.90 -2.55 -3.71
C THR A 163 2.82 -2.18 -2.55
N LEU A 164 2.45 -2.43 -1.31
CA LEU A 164 3.24 -2.07 -0.12
C LEU A 164 4.63 -2.71 -0.10
N LEU A 165 4.81 -3.88 -0.72
CA LEU A 165 6.10 -4.57 -0.81
C LEU A 165 6.90 -4.25 -2.07
N SER A 166 6.30 -3.55 -3.03
CA SER A 166 6.93 -3.22 -4.30
C SER A 166 7.91 -2.06 -4.18
N ASP A 167 9.02 -2.13 -4.93
CA ASP A 167 9.98 -1.04 -5.08
C ASP A 167 10.59 -1.03 -6.48
N TYR A 168 10.51 0.09 -7.19
CA TYR A 168 11.16 0.26 -8.50
C TYR A 168 12.68 0.09 -8.46
N ASN A 169 13.33 0.24 -7.30
CA ASN A 169 14.76 -0.03 -7.18
C ASN A 169 15.11 -1.52 -7.08
N ASP A 170 14.13 -2.38 -6.74
CA ASP A 170 14.29 -3.81 -6.48
C ASP A 170 13.35 -4.63 -7.38
N HIS A 171 12.12 -4.88 -6.93
CA HIS A 171 11.10 -5.66 -7.64
C HIS A 171 9.70 -5.08 -7.40
N ILE A 172 8.85 -5.17 -8.42
CA ILE A 172 7.41 -4.98 -8.32
C ILE A 172 6.73 -6.34 -8.23
N TYR A 173 5.74 -6.47 -7.35
CA TYR A 173 5.02 -7.72 -7.12
C TYR A 173 3.64 -7.67 -7.76
N ARG A 174 3.18 -8.82 -8.25
CA ARG A 174 1.81 -9.07 -8.69
C ARG A 174 1.40 -10.45 -8.21
N ALA A 175 0.11 -10.67 -7.99
CA ALA A 175 -0.39 -11.95 -7.54
C ALA A 175 -1.49 -12.48 -8.44
N ASP A 176 -1.51 -13.80 -8.59
CA ASP A 176 -2.58 -14.58 -9.20
C ASP A 176 -3.43 -15.21 -8.10
N LEU A 177 -4.74 -14.99 -8.21
CA LEU A 177 -5.76 -15.47 -7.28
C LEU A 177 -6.54 -16.66 -7.83
N SER A 178 -6.29 -17.08 -9.07
CA SER A 178 -7.01 -18.15 -9.75
C SER A 178 -6.97 -19.48 -9.00
N MET A 179 -5.92 -19.73 -8.21
CA MET A 179 -5.75 -20.95 -7.42
C MET A 179 -6.36 -20.88 -6.01
N THR A 180 -6.95 -19.74 -5.63
CA THR A 180 -7.67 -19.64 -4.36
C THR A 180 -9.06 -20.27 -4.51
N SER A 181 -9.62 -20.77 -3.40
CA SER A 181 -10.95 -21.40 -3.40
C SER A 181 -12.07 -20.47 -3.85
N TYR A 182 -11.82 -19.15 -3.85
CA TYR A 182 -12.77 -18.13 -4.28
C TYR A 182 -12.95 -18.09 -5.80
N PHE A 183 -11.86 -18.31 -6.54
CA PHE A 183 -11.83 -18.20 -8.00
C PHE A 183 -11.83 -19.57 -8.68
N ALA A 184 -11.40 -20.62 -7.98
CA ALA A 184 -11.45 -22.00 -8.46
C ALA A 184 -12.29 -22.86 -7.51
N LYS A 185 -13.56 -23.07 -7.89
CA LYS A 185 -14.49 -23.94 -7.18
C LYS A 185 -13.88 -25.34 -7.02
N LEU A 186 -13.94 -25.90 -5.81
CA LEU A 186 -13.38 -27.22 -5.46
C LEU A 186 -11.85 -27.33 -5.61
N SER A 187 -11.12 -26.21 -5.73
CA SER A 187 -9.67 -26.24 -5.61
C SER A 187 -9.29 -26.78 -4.23
N SER A 188 -8.49 -27.85 -4.21
CA SER A 188 -7.87 -28.33 -2.97
C SER A 188 -6.80 -27.37 -2.44
N GLN A 189 -6.47 -26.33 -3.20
CA GLN A 189 -5.51 -25.30 -2.87
C GLN A 189 -6.24 -24.01 -2.48
N ASN A 190 -5.66 -23.31 -1.51
CA ASN A 190 -6.09 -21.96 -1.13
C ASN A 190 -4.85 -21.05 -1.15
N ASP A 191 -4.23 -20.96 -2.32
CA ASP A 191 -2.93 -20.35 -2.50
C ASP A 191 -3.00 -19.10 -3.39
N ILE A 192 -2.30 -18.05 -2.98
CA ILE A 192 -2.02 -16.86 -3.78
C ILE A 192 -0.65 -17.07 -4.45
N ILE A 193 -0.57 -16.96 -5.77
CA ILE A 193 0.71 -17.15 -6.47
C ILE A 193 1.33 -15.79 -6.78
N ILE A 194 2.47 -15.50 -6.18
CA ILE A 194 3.17 -14.21 -6.31
C ILE A 194 4.22 -14.29 -7.43
N TYR A 195 4.22 -13.27 -8.28
CA TYR A 195 5.18 -13.04 -9.35
C TYR A 195 5.99 -11.77 -9.07
N THR A 196 7.25 -11.77 -9.51
CA THR A 196 8.16 -10.61 -9.44
C THR A 196 8.42 -10.05 -10.83
N PHE A 197 8.50 -8.72 -10.89
CA PHE A 197 8.84 -7.98 -12.08
C PHE A 197 9.99 -7.03 -11.74
N LYS A 198 11.11 -7.21 -12.44
CA LYS A 198 12.28 -6.36 -12.26
C LYS A 198 12.23 -5.17 -13.22
N PRO A 199 12.14 -3.93 -12.73
CA PRO A 199 12.16 -2.76 -13.60
C PRO A 199 13.47 -2.68 -14.38
N LYS A 200 13.37 -2.45 -15.69
CA LYS A 200 14.56 -2.31 -16.55
C LYS A 200 15.14 -0.91 -16.39
N LYS A 201 16.45 -0.86 -16.11
CA LYS A 201 17.23 0.38 -16.09
C LYS A 201 17.83 0.59 -17.48
N GLU A 202 17.55 1.75 -18.06
CA GLU A 202 18.06 2.18 -19.36
C GLU A 202 18.98 3.39 -19.21
N MET A 203 19.90 3.54 -20.16
CA MET A 203 20.76 4.71 -20.25
C MET A 203 20.14 5.70 -21.23
N ILE A 204 19.78 6.89 -20.74
CA ILE A 204 19.19 7.97 -21.53
C ILE A 204 20.22 9.05 -21.74
N GLU A 205 20.45 9.43 -23.00
CA GLU A 205 21.25 10.58 -23.34
C GLU A 205 20.52 11.88 -22.97
N THR A 206 21.21 12.74 -22.24
CA THR A 206 20.71 14.08 -21.88
C THR A 206 21.75 15.12 -22.29
N LYS A 207 21.34 16.39 -22.37
CA LYS A 207 22.26 17.52 -22.60
C LYS A 207 23.46 17.55 -21.62
N LYS A 208 23.32 16.94 -20.43
CA LYS A 208 24.36 16.88 -19.38
C LYS A 208 25.07 15.51 -19.29
N GLY A 209 25.00 14.70 -20.35
CA GLY A 209 25.54 13.35 -20.41
C GLY A 209 24.49 12.26 -20.17
N THR A 210 24.93 11.02 -20.14
CA THR A 210 24.05 9.85 -20.03
C THR A 210 23.61 9.60 -18.59
N ARG A 211 22.34 9.26 -18.39
CA ARG A 211 21.75 9.01 -17.07
C ARG A 211 21.03 7.66 -17.05
N SER A 212 21.19 6.93 -15.95
CA SER A 212 20.38 5.74 -15.68
C SER A 212 18.96 6.15 -15.29
N ALA A 213 17.99 5.53 -15.94
CA ALA A 213 16.58 5.83 -15.74
C ALA A 213 15.73 4.56 -15.88
N ILE A 214 14.53 4.60 -15.29
CA ILE A 214 13.54 3.52 -15.36
C ILE A 214 12.36 4.05 -16.16
N ARG A 215 11.90 3.29 -17.16
CA ARG A 215 10.67 3.62 -17.89
C ARG A 215 9.47 3.36 -16.99
N LEU A 216 8.58 4.34 -16.84
CA LEU A 216 7.42 4.20 -15.98
C LEU A 216 6.44 3.19 -16.57
N GLY A 217 5.95 2.29 -15.71
CA GLY A 217 5.00 1.25 -16.05
C GLY A 217 4.68 0.37 -14.85
N TRP A 218 3.63 -0.43 -14.97
CA TRP A 218 3.21 -1.36 -13.91
C TRP A 218 2.78 -2.70 -14.51
N PRO A 219 2.94 -3.82 -13.80
CA PRO A 219 2.39 -5.10 -14.26
C PRO A 219 0.87 -5.05 -14.42
N SER A 220 0.37 -5.54 -15.56
CA SER A 220 -1.06 -5.64 -15.87
C SER A 220 -1.72 -6.87 -15.25
N SER A 221 -3.03 -7.03 -15.49
CA SER A 221 -3.80 -8.24 -15.16
C SER A 221 -3.27 -9.49 -15.87
N GLU A 222 -2.66 -9.31 -17.06
CA GLU A 222 -2.10 -10.39 -17.88
C GLU A 222 -0.66 -10.74 -17.49
N PHE A 223 -0.14 -10.20 -16.38
CA PHE A 223 1.24 -10.40 -15.94
C PHE A 223 2.27 -9.89 -16.95
N GLU A 224 1.94 -8.82 -17.67
CA GLU A 224 2.85 -8.13 -18.59
C GLU A 224 3.20 -6.74 -18.08
N TRP A 225 4.43 -6.27 -18.36
CA TRP A 225 4.81 -4.93 -17.98
C TRP A 225 4.15 -3.90 -18.91
N LYS A 226 3.14 -3.19 -18.40
CA LYS A 226 2.44 -2.14 -19.15
C LYS A 226 3.11 -0.79 -18.92
N TYR A 227 3.76 -0.28 -19.96
CA TYR A 227 4.38 1.04 -19.94
C TYR A 227 3.35 2.16 -20.09
N PHE A 228 3.63 3.29 -19.45
CA PHE A 228 2.83 4.50 -19.59
C PHE A 228 3.52 5.50 -20.52
N ASN A 229 2.72 6.14 -21.36
CA ASN A 229 3.14 7.19 -22.27
C ASN A 229 2.29 8.42 -22.02
N VAL A 230 2.89 9.61 -22.15
CA VAL A 230 2.24 10.88 -21.85
C VAL A 230 2.36 11.79 -23.07
N LYS A 231 1.28 12.48 -23.43
CA LYS A 231 1.32 13.48 -24.51
C LYS A 231 2.13 14.70 -24.06
N PRO A 232 3.11 15.18 -24.84
CA PRO A 232 3.88 16.37 -24.49
C PRO A 232 3.01 17.61 -24.22
N SER A 233 1.90 17.79 -24.95
CA SER A 233 0.99 18.92 -24.76
C SER A 233 0.34 18.97 -23.37
N LEU A 234 0.08 17.81 -22.74
CA LEU A 234 -0.48 17.72 -21.38
C LEU A 234 0.48 18.30 -20.33
N LEU A 235 1.75 18.45 -20.68
CA LEU A 235 2.82 18.99 -19.85
C LEU A 235 3.30 20.37 -20.31
N GLY A 236 2.62 20.97 -21.29
CA GLY A 236 2.89 22.31 -21.82
C GLY A 236 4.01 22.37 -22.87
N PHE A 237 4.59 21.22 -23.26
CA PHE A 237 5.59 21.21 -24.33
C PHE A 237 4.94 21.50 -25.68
N LYS A 238 5.51 22.49 -26.40
CA LYS A 238 5.11 22.77 -27.78
C LYS A 238 5.79 21.77 -28.71
N THR A 239 5.01 20.89 -29.32
CA THR A 239 5.48 19.98 -30.38
C THR A 239 5.26 20.65 -31.74
N GLN A 240 6.29 20.68 -32.60
CA GLN A 240 6.18 21.23 -33.96
C GLN A 240 5.46 20.27 -34.93
N GLY A 241 5.10 19.07 -34.47
CA GLY A 241 4.44 18.02 -35.26
C GLY A 241 3.28 17.39 -34.50
N LEU A 242 3.05 16.09 -34.73
CA LEU A 242 1.97 15.35 -34.06
C LEU A 242 2.24 15.23 -32.55
N ASP A 243 1.23 15.54 -31.73
CA ASP A 243 1.23 15.38 -30.28
C ASP A 243 0.99 13.92 -29.87
N ILE A 244 1.95 13.07 -30.24
CA ILE A 244 1.92 11.63 -29.99
C ILE A 244 2.35 11.36 -28.53
N PRO A 245 1.69 10.45 -27.80
CA PRO A 245 2.15 10.02 -26.48
C PRO A 245 3.60 9.52 -26.51
N LEU A 246 4.47 10.12 -25.71
CA LEU A 246 5.87 9.75 -25.59
C LEU A 246 6.13 8.93 -24.33
N GLU A 247 7.17 8.11 -24.41
CA GLU A 247 7.66 7.33 -23.27
C GLU A 247 8.15 8.27 -22.16
N ILE A 248 7.78 7.96 -20.92
CA ILE A 248 8.22 8.71 -19.75
C ILE A 248 9.12 7.86 -18.86
N TYR A 249 10.23 8.47 -18.43
CA TYR A 249 11.25 7.84 -17.62
C TYR A 249 11.50 8.63 -16.34
N ILE A 250 11.94 7.96 -15.28
CA ILE A 250 12.44 8.59 -14.06
C ILE A 250 13.91 8.26 -13.85
N GLY A 251 14.74 9.27 -13.58
CA GLY A 251 16.14 9.03 -13.20
C GLY A 251 16.21 8.25 -11.88
N THR A 252 17.13 7.28 -11.77
CA THR A 252 17.27 6.47 -10.54
C THR A 252 17.57 7.35 -9.32
N HIS A 253 18.46 8.32 -9.46
CA HIS A 253 18.76 9.31 -8.42
C HIS A 253 17.56 10.20 -8.06
N THR A 254 16.65 10.45 -9.01
CA THR A 254 15.41 11.19 -8.76
C THR A 254 14.48 10.40 -7.87
N LEU A 255 14.36 9.10 -8.16
CA LEU A 255 13.56 8.17 -7.37
C LEU A 255 14.05 8.09 -5.92
N GLU A 256 15.37 7.96 -5.72
CA GLU A 256 15.99 7.97 -4.39
C GLU A 256 15.74 9.29 -3.65
N ARG A 257 15.79 10.44 -4.34
CA ARG A 257 15.48 11.74 -3.74
C ARG A 257 14.01 11.86 -3.35
N LEU A 258 13.11 11.35 -4.19
CA LEU A 258 11.68 11.31 -3.88
C LEU A 258 11.43 10.47 -2.61
N GLN A 259 12.01 9.26 -2.56
CA GLN A 259 11.91 8.37 -1.39
C GLN A 259 12.44 9.03 -0.12
N LYS A 260 13.65 9.62 -0.16
CA LYS A 260 14.25 10.28 1.02
C LYS A 260 13.44 11.47 1.51
N ARG A 261 12.85 12.26 0.60
CA ARG A 261 12.17 13.51 0.95
C ARG A 261 10.73 13.30 1.41
N ILE A 262 10.05 12.26 0.94
CA ILE A 262 8.67 11.96 1.33
C ILE A 262 8.63 10.89 2.44
N ASN A 263 9.56 9.93 2.43
CA ASN A 263 9.71 8.85 3.41
C ASN A 263 8.46 7.99 3.65
N ILE A 264 7.58 7.85 2.67
CA ILE A 264 6.49 6.88 2.70
C ILE A 264 6.92 5.55 2.06
N THR A 265 6.13 4.51 2.28
CA THR A 265 6.34 3.17 1.71
C THR A 265 6.60 3.25 0.19
N PRO A 266 7.73 2.71 -0.31
CA PRO A 266 8.15 2.89 -1.71
C PRO A 266 7.07 2.58 -2.75
N GLY A 267 6.36 1.46 -2.62
CA GLY A 267 5.37 1.09 -3.62
C GLY A 267 4.16 2.00 -3.67
N LEU A 268 3.69 2.54 -2.54
CA LEU A 268 2.65 3.59 -2.53
C LEU A 268 3.16 4.84 -3.24
N MET A 269 4.38 5.27 -2.93
CA MET A 269 5.00 6.43 -3.58
C MET A 269 5.13 6.24 -5.10
N HIS A 270 5.54 5.04 -5.54
CA HIS A 270 5.65 4.69 -6.96
C HIS A 270 4.28 4.67 -7.64
N GLN A 271 3.24 4.17 -6.97
CA GLN A 271 1.87 4.20 -7.48
C GLN A 271 1.35 5.63 -7.63
N ILE A 272 1.55 6.49 -6.64
CA ILE A 272 1.20 7.93 -6.71
C ILE A 272 1.93 8.61 -7.87
N LEU A 273 3.22 8.32 -8.05
CA LEU A 273 4.01 8.79 -9.18
C LEU A 273 3.38 8.40 -10.52
N LEU A 274 2.93 7.15 -10.66
CA LEU A 274 2.28 6.70 -11.89
C LEU A 274 0.94 7.40 -12.12
N LEU A 275 0.09 7.42 -11.09
CA LEU A 275 -1.25 8.02 -11.16
C LEU A 275 -1.18 9.49 -11.58
N THR A 276 -0.18 10.24 -11.10
CA THR A 276 0.08 11.64 -11.48
C THR A 276 0.12 11.83 -13.01
N PHE A 277 0.66 10.86 -13.75
CA PHE A 277 0.80 10.93 -15.21
C PHE A 277 -0.31 10.23 -15.99
N LEU A 278 -1.25 9.58 -15.29
CA LEU A 278 -2.45 8.98 -15.88
C LEU A 278 -3.65 9.92 -15.86
N GLU A 279 -3.57 11.02 -15.11
CA GLU A 279 -4.61 12.02 -15.04
C GLU A 279 -4.91 12.64 -16.43
N PRO A 280 -6.19 12.80 -16.80
CA PRO A 280 -6.58 13.51 -18.03
C PRO A 280 -6.07 14.96 -18.07
N ARG A 281 -5.89 15.56 -16.89
CA ARG A 281 -5.31 16.88 -16.70
C ARG A 281 -4.23 16.80 -15.64
N ILE A 282 -2.99 17.05 -16.04
CA ILE A 282 -1.84 17.03 -15.15
C ILE A 282 -1.57 18.46 -14.66
N PRO A 283 -1.73 18.78 -13.37
CA PRO A 283 -1.37 20.10 -12.85
C PRO A 283 0.13 20.33 -12.99
N HIS A 284 0.49 21.39 -13.73
CA HIS A 284 1.89 21.69 -14.01
C HIS A 284 2.11 23.16 -14.32
N ARG A 285 3.37 23.57 -14.26
CA ARG A 285 3.85 24.86 -14.77
C ARG A 285 4.97 24.64 -15.77
N TRP A 286 4.79 25.12 -16.99
CA TRP A 286 5.82 25.11 -18.04
C TRP A 286 6.67 26.39 -18.00
N ASP A 287 7.98 26.27 -18.19
CA ASP A 287 8.92 27.41 -18.18
C ASP A 287 9.66 27.65 -19.51
N GLY A 288 9.34 26.88 -20.54
CA GLY A 288 10.03 26.92 -21.84
C GLY A 288 10.76 25.61 -22.17
N ASP A 289 11.68 25.17 -21.30
CA ASP A 289 12.54 23.98 -21.53
C ASP A 289 12.17 22.80 -20.61
N LYS A 290 11.49 23.07 -19.51
CA LYS A 290 11.05 22.06 -18.54
C LYS A 290 9.63 22.34 -18.07
N THR A 291 9.01 21.31 -17.51
CA THR A 291 7.74 21.44 -16.80
C THR A 291 7.91 21.01 -15.35
N TYR A 292 7.23 21.70 -14.46
CA TYR A 292 7.15 21.40 -13.04
C TYR A 292 5.77 20.80 -12.80
N VAL A 293 5.70 19.47 -12.74
CA VAL A 293 4.45 18.74 -12.48
C VAL A 293 4.23 18.70 -10.98
N ASP A 294 3.05 19.10 -10.51
CA ASP A 294 2.72 19.02 -9.09
C ASP A 294 2.70 17.55 -8.66
N PHE A 295 3.45 17.24 -7.60
CA PHE A 295 3.39 15.93 -6.97
C PHE A 295 2.49 16.03 -5.74
N MET A 296 1.40 15.28 -5.77
CA MET A 296 0.33 15.31 -4.77
C MET A 296 0.37 14.02 -3.95
N VAL A 297 0.27 14.14 -2.63
CA VAL A 297 0.11 13.01 -1.72
C VAL A 297 -1.07 13.34 -0.81
N SER A 298 -2.06 12.44 -0.70
CA SER A 298 -3.28 12.69 0.10
C SER A 298 -3.96 14.02 -0.24
N ASP A 299 -4.05 14.35 -1.55
CA ASP A 299 -4.58 15.61 -2.09
C ASP A 299 -3.83 16.88 -1.63
N GLN A 300 -2.64 16.73 -1.04
CA GLN A 300 -1.77 17.83 -0.68
C GLN A 300 -0.56 17.87 -1.58
N LYS A 301 -0.24 19.06 -2.09
CA LYS A 301 0.98 19.28 -2.85
C LYS A 301 2.18 19.14 -1.94
N VAL A 302 3.12 18.28 -2.30
CA VAL A 302 4.38 18.07 -1.54
C VAL A 302 5.61 18.58 -2.28
N GLY A 303 5.50 18.80 -3.58
CA GLY A 303 6.60 19.30 -4.38
C GLY A 303 6.34 19.18 -5.87
N TYR A 304 7.43 19.15 -6.64
CA TYR A 304 7.39 19.14 -8.10
C TYR A 304 8.27 18.04 -8.68
N LEU A 305 7.73 17.33 -9.67
CA LEU A 305 8.49 16.48 -10.57
C LEU A 305 8.95 17.31 -11.76
N VAL A 306 10.26 17.48 -11.93
CA VAL A 306 10.82 18.29 -13.01
C VAL A 306 11.00 17.42 -14.25
N VAL A 307 10.15 17.62 -15.26
CA VAL A 307 10.17 16.86 -16.51
C VAL A 307 10.84 17.67 -17.63
N LYS A 308 11.68 17.00 -18.42
CA LYS A 308 12.32 17.54 -19.63
C LYS A 308 12.14 16.61 -20.81
N LEU A 309 12.10 17.19 -22.00
CA LEU A 309 12.13 16.46 -23.26
C LEU A 309 13.58 16.25 -23.74
N HIS A 310 13.93 15.01 -24.08
CA HIS A 310 15.22 14.63 -24.68
C HIS A 310 14.95 13.84 -25.96
N GLY A 311 14.99 14.52 -27.11
CA GLY A 311 14.57 13.93 -28.38
C GLY A 311 13.11 13.51 -28.33
N SER A 312 12.84 12.22 -28.47
CA SER A 312 11.51 11.61 -28.42
C SER A 312 11.16 11.00 -27.05
N LYS A 313 11.96 11.24 -26.00
CA LYS A 313 11.74 10.70 -24.65
C LYS A 313 11.48 11.82 -23.64
N MET A 314 10.54 11.61 -22.73
CA MET A 314 10.34 12.47 -21.57
C MET A 314 11.03 11.88 -20.34
N MET A 315 11.70 12.72 -19.57
CA MET A 315 12.44 12.28 -18.39
C MET A 315 12.17 13.17 -17.19
N ILE A 316 11.88 12.56 -16.05
CA ILE A 316 11.82 13.19 -14.74
C ILE A 316 13.25 13.30 -14.18
N HIS A 317 13.78 14.52 -14.19
CA HIS A 317 15.17 14.84 -13.88
C HIS A 317 15.46 14.98 -12.39
N THR A 318 14.48 15.42 -11.61
CA THR A 318 14.62 15.56 -10.16
C THR A 318 13.24 15.73 -9.53
N PHE A 319 13.18 15.52 -8.22
CA PHE A 319 12.07 15.91 -7.37
C PHE A 319 12.47 17.12 -6.52
N LEU A 320 11.63 18.16 -6.51
CA LEU A 320 11.80 19.37 -5.71
C LEU A 320 10.69 19.43 -4.66
N PHE A 321 11.00 19.08 -3.42
CA PHE A 321 10.13 19.34 -2.27
C PHE A 321 9.83 20.84 -2.13
N LEU A 322 8.63 21.21 -1.65
CA LEU A 322 8.12 22.59 -1.65
C LEU A 322 9.01 23.63 -0.99
N THR A 323 9.85 23.27 -0.02
CA THR A 323 10.72 24.23 0.67
C THR A 323 12.05 24.45 -0.06
N ASN A 324 12.36 23.69 -1.12
CA ASN A 324 13.63 23.82 -1.85
C ASN A 324 13.74 25.16 -2.57
N ASN A 325 14.96 25.70 -2.68
CA ASN A 325 15.23 26.99 -3.32
C ASN A 325 14.81 27.10 -4.79
N ASP A 326 14.62 26.00 -5.51
CA ASP A 326 14.20 25.98 -6.91
C ASP A 326 12.66 25.95 -7.09
N THR A 327 11.91 26.27 -6.03
CA THR A 327 10.44 26.30 -5.99
C THR A 327 9.96 27.69 -5.57
N LEU A 328 8.74 28.08 -5.97
CA LEU A 328 8.22 29.41 -5.60
C LEU A 328 8.06 29.54 -4.09
N GLU A 329 7.56 28.48 -3.47
CA GLU A 329 7.32 28.39 -2.04
C GLU A 329 8.63 28.42 -1.26
N GLY A 330 9.63 27.67 -1.71
CA GLY A 330 10.96 27.68 -1.10
C GLY A 330 11.71 28.99 -1.28
N GLU A 331 11.63 29.66 -2.43
CA GLU A 331 12.19 31.00 -2.59
C GLU A 331 11.52 32.00 -1.64
N LYS A 332 10.19 31.95 -1.53
CA LYS A 332 9.44 32.80 -0.61
C LYS A 332 9.85 32.55 0.84
N LEU A 333 9.93 31.28 1.26
CA LEU A 333 10.41 30.88 2.58
C LEU A 333 11.82 31.42 2.87
N GLY A 334 12.73 31.30 1.89
CA GLY A 334 14.10 31.81 2.01
C GLY A 334 14.14 33.32 2.23
N ARG A 335 13.28 34.08 1.55
CA ARG A 335 13.17 35.54 1.74
C ARG A 335 12.55 35.93 3.09
N LEU A 336 11.55 35.19 3.56
CA LEU A 336 10.92 35.46 4.87
C LEU A 336 11.91 35.23 6.01
N LEU A 337 12.68 34.14 5.94
CA LEU A 337 13.60 33.74 7.00
C LEU A 337 15.03 34.26 6.83
N ASN A 338 15.38 34.81 5.66
CA ASN A 338 16.76 35.11 5.26
C ASN A 338 17.70 33.88 5.33
N ILE A 339 17.20 32.71 4.92
CA ILE A 339 17.95 31.45 4.94
C ILE A 339 18.28 30.97 3.52
N VAL A 340 19.41 30.28 3.38
CA VAL A 340 19.89 29.69 2.13
C VAL A 340 19.65 28.18 2.07
N LYS A 341 20.18 27.52 1.04
CA LYS A 341 19.97 26.08 0.80
C LYS A 341 20.56 25.23 1.93
N GLU A 342 21.73 25.63 2.38
CA GLU A 342 22.52 24.95 3.41
C GLU A 342 21.76 24.94 4.73
N ASP A 343 21.13 26.06 5.10
CA ASP A 343 20.29 26.16 6.29
C ASP A 343 19.09 25.22 6.23
N LYS A 344 18.38 25.19 5.09
CA LYS A 344 17.21 24.30 4.92
C LYS A 344 17.58 22.82 5.03
N LYS A 345 18.77 22.47 4.54
CA LYS A 345 19.32 21.12 4.68
C LYS A 345 19.74 20.83 6.11
N TYR A 346 20.35 21.79 6.80
CA TYR A 346 20.75 21.68 8.20
C TYR A 346 19.54 21.49 9.12
N LEU A 347 18.47 22.25 8.89
CA LEU A 347 17.19 22.13 9.59
C LEU A 347 16.33 20.95 9.11
N GLU A 348 16.76 20.25 8.05
CA GLU A 348 16.06 19.15 7.38
C GLU A 348 14.64 19.46 6.88
N ILE A 349 14.26 20.74 6.85
CA ILE A 349 12.96 21.22 6.36
C ILE A 349 12.81 21.06 4.84
N ASP A 350 13.80 20.47 4.14
CA ASP A 350 13.72 20.04 2.74
C ASP A 350 13.09 18.65 2.53
N SER A 351 12.50 18.09 3.59
CA SER A 351 11.85 16.79 3.64
C SER A 351 10.59 16.80 4.49
N LEU A 352 9.63 15.93 4.19
CA LEU A 352 8.42 15.70 4.99
C LEU A 352 8.69 15.13 6.39
N PRO A 353 9.64 14.19 6.59
CA PRO A 353 10.05 13.73 7.92
C PRO A 353 10.23 14.81 8.97
N ALA A 354 10.87 15.93 8.59
CA ALA A 354 11.11 17.03 9.51
C ALA A 354 9.80 17.68 10.00
N PHE A 355 8.80 17.84 9.12
CA PHE A 355 7.53 18.45 9.50
C PHE A 355 6.82 17.64 10.59
N ASN A 356 6.88 16.31 10.46
CA ASN A 356 6.32 15.39 11.42
C ASN A 356 7.14 15.39 12.73
N SER A 357 8.47 15.25 12.63
CA SER A 357 9.34 15.16 13.82
C SER A 357 9.35 16.42 14.68
N TYR A 358 9.26 17.60 14.06
CA TYR A 358 9.20 18.87 14.78
C TYR A 358 7.78 19.28 15.15
N HIS A 359 6.75 18.51 14.77
CA HIS A 359 5.35 18.86 14.96
C HIS A 359 5.02 20.31 14.54
N ILE A 360 5.49 20.69 13.35
CA ILE A 360 5.39 22.06 12.82
C ILE A 360 3.92 22.53 12.74
N ASP A 361 2.99 21.59 12.54
CA ASP A 361 1.56 21.83 12.51
C ASP A 361 1.01 22.32 13.87
N LYS A 362 1.59 21.87 14.98
CA LYS A 362 1.18 22.19 16.35
C LYS A 362 1.81 23.47 16.89
N ASN A 363 2.91 23.94 16.28
CA ASN A 363 3.55 25.19 16.66
C ASN A 363 2.94 26.36 15.86
N GLU A 364 2.25 27.30 16.53
CA GLU A 364 1.50 28.36 15.85
C GLU A 364 2.38 29.26 14.97
N GLU A 365 3.54 29.67 15.48
CA GLU A 365 4.49 30.55 14.78
C GLU A 365 5.05 29.88 13.51
N LEU A 366 5.56 28.65 13.63
CA LEU A 366 6.07 27.90 12.49
C LEU A 366 4.96 27.55 11.49
N SER A 367 3.79 27.12 11.98
CA SER A 367 2.62 26.82 11.15
C SER A 367 2.20 28.03 10.30
N LYS A 368 2.17 29.22 10.90
CA LYS A 368 1.87 30.48 10.20
C LYS A 368 2.94 30.80 9.15
N LEU A 369 4.22 30.72 9.50
CA LEU A 369 5.34 30.93 8.58
C LEU A 369 5.25 30.04 7.34
N PHE A 370 5.03 28.73 7.51
CA PHE A 370 4.95 27.81 6.37
C PHE A 370 3.69 28.06 5.52
N LYS A 371 2.56 28.46 6.11
CA LYS A 371 1.37 28.90 5.37
C LYS A 371 1.67 30.15 4.54
N ASP A 372 2.30 31.15 5.15
CA ASP A 372 2.67 32.40 4.47
C ASP A 372 3.67 32.15 3.34
N ALA A 373 4.58 31.19 3.50
CA ALA A 373 5.49 30.75 2.44
C ALA A 373 4.81 29.95 1.32
N GLY A 374 3.55 29.54 1.46
CA GLY A 374 2.83 28.70 0.50
C GLY A 374 3.04 27.19 0.69
N CYS A 375 3.69 26.77 1.78
CA CYS A 375 3.97 25.38 2.14
C CYS A 375 2.89 24.78 3.07
N GLY A 376 1.77 25.45 3.29
CA GLY A 376 0.74 25.03 4.26
C GLY A 376 0.11 23.67 3.99
N SER A 377 0.22 23.14 2.77
CA SER A 377 -0.22 21.77 2.42
C SER A 377 0.56 20.69 3.16
N LEU A 378 1.85 20.93 3.47
CA LEU A 378 2.70 19.99 4.19
C LEU A 378 2.23 19.75 5.63
N LEU A 379 1.60 20.75 6.25
CA LEU A 379 1.10 20.68 7.63
C LEU A 379 -0.09 19.74 7.79
N LYS A 380 -0.71 19.32 6.68
CA LYS A 380 -1.88 18.43 6.66
C LYS A 380 -1.50 16.97 6.44
N LEU A 381 -0.21 16.63 6.52
CA LEU A 381 0.31 15.32 6.16
C LEU A 381 0.86 14.52 7.34
N GLY A 382 0.57 14.93 8.58
CA GLY A 382 0.98 14.21 9.79
C GLY A 382 0.44 12.77 9.85
N HIS A 383 -0.74 12.51 9.28
CA HIS A 383 -1.31 11.15 9.21
C HIS A 383 -0.48 10.17 8.37
N LEU A 384 0.46 10.67 7.54
CA LEU A 384 1.34 9.80 6.76
C LEU A 384 2.39 9.06 7.60
N GLU A 385 2.54 9.38 8.89
CA GLU A 385 3.41 8.66 9.83
C GLU A 385 3.17 7.15 9.82
N GLU A 386 1.91 6.72 9.71
CA GLU A 386 1.51 5.31 9.64
C GLU A 386 2.06 4.57 8.42
N PHE A 387 2.40 5.31 7.36
CA PHE A 387 2.90 4.78 6.09
C PHE A 387 4.41 4.98 5.91
N THR A 388 5.11 5.46 6.95
CA THR A 388 6.54 5.79 6.86
C THR A 388 7.41 4.57 6.61
N ALA A 389 8.39 4.71 5.72
CA ALA A 389 9.34 3.64 5.40
C ALA A 389 10.38 3.43 6.50
N ASN A 390 10.72 4.51 7.22
CA ASN A 390 11.68 4.51 8.32
C ASN A 390 11.09 5.28 9.50
N GLN A 391 11.26 4.75 10.72
CA GLN A 391 10.93 5.46 11.94
C GLN A 391 11.76 6.74 12.06
N ILE A 392 11.11 7.81 12.48
CA ILE A 392 11.73 9.12 12.70
C ILE A 392 11.57 9.42 14.19
N ALA A 393 12.65 9.87 14.83
CA ALA A 393 12.59 10.31 16.22
C ALA A 393 12.04 11.74 16.29
N ASP A 394 11.24 12.01 17.33
CA ASP A 394 10.75 13.36 17.61
C ASP A 394 11.91 14.32 17.88
N LYS A 395 11.72 15.57 17.47
CA LYS A 395 12.66 16.66 17.66
C LYS A 395 11.98 17.83 18.33
N ASP A 396 12.76 18.60 19.08
CA ASP A 396 12.25 19.78 19.77
C ASP A 396 12.00 20.93 18.77
N PRO A 397 10.75 21.41 18.61
CA PRO A 397 10.43 22.56 17.75
C PRO A 397 11.12 23.85 18.19
N GLU A 398 11.41 24.02 19.49
CA GLU A 398 12.10 25.22 19.99
C GLU A 398 13.50 25.36 19.39
N SER A 399 14.15 24.24 19.02
CA SER A 399 15.45 24.27 18.37
C SER A 399 15.42 24.96 16.99
N ILE A 400 14.34 24.78 16.22
CA ILE A 400 14.15 25.50 14.94
C ILE A 400 13.88 26.97 15.20
N LEU A 401 12.99 27.28 16.14
CA LEU A 401 12.68 28.67 16.48
C LEU A 401 13.91 29.41 16.98
N HIS A 402 14.73 28.78 17.82
CA HIS A 402 15.98 29.36 18.29
C HIS A 402 16.96 29.64 17.15
N TYR A 403 17.11 28.71 16.20
CA TYR A 403 17.93 28.93 15.00
C TYR A 403 17.42 30.10 14.15
N LEU A 404 16.10 30.27 14.10
CA LEU A 404 15.44 31.28 13.29
C LEU A 404 15.10 32.57 14.05
N ALA A 405 15.53 32.72 15.31
CA ALA A 405 15.08 33.80 16.18
C ALA A 405 15.39 35.20 15.61
N ASP A 406 16.55 35.34 14.95
CA ASP A 406 17.01 36.58 14.33
C ASP A 406 16.39 36.83 12.94
N ALA A 407 15.50 35.95 12.47
CA ALA A 407 14.92 36.08 11.14
C ALA A 407 14.02 37.33 11.03
N PRO A 408 14.01 38.00 9.86
CA PRO A 408 13.17 39.20 9.63
C PRO A 408 11.67 38.96 9.83
N TYR A 409 11.22 37.72 9.67
CA TYR A 409 9.83 37.33 9.87
C TYR A 409 9.39 37.48 11.33
N PHE A 410 10.13 36.88 12.27
CA PHE A 410 9.77 36.87 13.69
C PHE A 410 10.02 38.21 14.38
N SER A 411 11.05 38.94 13.96
CA SER A 411 11.31 40.30 14.47
C SER A 411 10.23 41.33 14.10
N LYS A 412 9.50 41.13 13.00
CA LYS A 412 8.38 42.02 12.61
C LYS A 412 7.10 41.75 13.38
N GLU A 413 6.81 40.51 13.75
CA GLU A 413 5.59 40.17 14.50
C GLU A 413 5.62 40.72 15.93
N VAL A 414 6.78 40.72 16.58
CA VAL A 414 6.97 41.36 17.90
C VAL A 414 6.63 42.86 17.84
N SER A 415 7.03 43.56 16.76
CA SER A 415 6.77 44.99 16.60
C SER A 415 5.31 45.37 16.32
N ILE A 416 4.49 44.40 15.89
CA ILE A 416 3.05 44.60 15.63
C ILE A 416 2.26 44.33 16.92
N ASN A 417 2.58 43.26 17.66
CA ASN A 417 1.93 42.97 18.94
C ASN A 417 2.21 44.03 20.02
N ASP A 418 3.39 44.67 20.02
CA ASP A 418 3.69 45.76 20.94
C ASP A 418 2.92 47.06 20.65
N ARG A 419 2.40 47.24 19.42
CA ARG A 419 1.55 48.39 19.09
C ARG A 419 0.10 48.19 19.53
N ASP A 420 -0.40 46.96 19.49
CA ASP A 420 -1.77 46.64 19.90
C ASP A 420 -1.97 46.55 21.42
N LEU A 421 -0.88 46.49 22.20
CA LEU A 421 -0.91 46.59 23.68
C LEU A 421 -0.73 48.02 24.20
N SER A 422 -0.67 49.01 23.31
CA SER A 422 -0.46 50.44 23.65
C SER A 422 -1.66 51.35 23.37
N ILE A 423 -2.88 50.79 23.36
CA ILE A 423 -4.15 51.54 23.25
C ILE A 423 -4.98 51.37 24.53
#